data_AF-A0A7Y6PI38-F1
#
_entry.id   AF-A0A7Y6PI38-F1
#
_cell.length_a   1.000
_cell.length_b   1.000
_cell.length_c   1.000
_cell.angle_alpha   90.00
_cell.angle_beta   90.00
_cell.angle_gamma   90.00
#
_symmetry.space_group_name_H-M   'P 1'
#
loop_
_entity.id
_entity.type
_entity.pdbx_description
1 polymer ?
#
loop_
_entity_poly.entity_id
_entity_poly.type
_entity_poly.pdbx_seq_one_letter_code
_entity_poly.pdbx_strand_id
1 'polypeptide(L)' 'MTKIHFRPYNPNQTVLFPPRIDEDIAEHDPVRMVDALVESLNLESFRKLYKECGRSPYHPRMMLKVILYAYMNNIYS' A
#
# COMPACT_ATOMS: atom_id res chain seq x y z
N MET A 1 -3.41 -7.01 24.27
CA MET A 1 -2.76 -6.13 23.28
C MET A 1 -3.86 -5.49 22.45
N THR A 2 -3.93 -4.16 22.46
CA THR A 2 -4.95 -3.38 21.76
C THR A 2 -4.73 -3.51 20.24
N LYS A 3 -5.80 -3.74 19.49
CA LYS A 3 -5.70 -3.99 18.05
C LYS A 3 -5.61 -2.64 17.32
N ILE A 4 -4.46 -2.34 16.71
CA ILE A 4 -4.32 -1.16 15.84
C ILE A 4 -5.34 -1.23 14.71
N HIS A 5 -6.18 -0.20 14.60
CA HIS A 5 -7.18 -0.07 13.54
C HIS A 5 -6.59 0.73 12.36
N PHE A 6 -6.15 0.02 11.33
CA PHE A 6 -5.74 0.63 10.08
C PHE A 6 -6.95 1.12 9.28
N ARG A 7 -6.73 2.12 8.44
CA ARG A 7 -7.70 2.48 7.40
C ARG A 7 -7.95 1.30 6.46
N PRO A 8 -9.19 1.13 5.95
CA PRO A 8 -9.47 0.14 4.92
C PRO A 8 -8.50 0.32 3.75
N TYR A 9 -7.87 -0.79 3.35
CA TYR A 9 -6.95 -0.83 2.22
C TYR A 9 -7.36 -2.00 1.33
N ASN A 10 -7.97 -1.67 0.20
CA ASN A 10 -8.31 -2.61 -0.85
C ASN A 10 -7.86 -1.99 -2.18
N PRO A 11 -6.69 -2.35 -2.73
CA PRO A 11 -6.21 -1.84 -4.02
C PRO A 11 -7.11 -2.28 -5.19
N ASN A 12 -7.88 -3.34 -4.98
CA ASN A 12 -8.71 -4.03 -5.95
C ASN A 12 -10.20 -3.69 -5.77
N GLN A 13 -10.48 -2.52 -5.20
CA GLN A 13 -11.84 -2.10 -4.88
C GLN A 13 -12.61 -1.76 -6.15
N THR A 14 -13.72 -2.47 -6.36
CA THR A 14 -14.67 -2.15 -7.43
C THR A 14 -15.37 -0.83 -7.15
N VAL A 15 -15.37 0.07 -8.13
CA VAL A 15 -16.09 1.35 -8.08
C VAL A 15 -17.14 1.39 -9.20
N LEU A 16 -18.13 2.28 -9.07
CA LEU A 16 -19.29 2.30 -9.96
C LEU A 16 -18.91 2.60 -11.43
N PHE A 17 -17.77 3.29 -11.66
CA PHE A 17 -17.16 3.59 -12.97
C PHE A 17 -15.67 3.97 -12.77
N PRO A 18 -14.65 3.42 -13.47
CA PRO A 18 -14.51 2.12 -14.15
C PRO A 18 -14.55 0.93 -13.16
N PRO A 19 -14.80 -0.32 -13.61
CA PRO A 19 -15.04 -1.45 -12.73
C PRO A 19 -13.91 -1.69 -11.73
N ARG A 20 -12.63 -1.50 -12.11
CA ARG A 20 -11.51 -1.44 -11.18
C ARG A 20 -10.37 -0.57 -11.72
N ILE A 21 -9.78 0.26 -10.87
CA ILE A 21 -8.72 1.20 -11.26
C ILE A 21 -7.44 0.47 -11.69
N ASP A 22 -7.18 -0.72 -11.16
CA ASP A 22 -5.99 -1.52 -11.51
C ASP A 22 -6.03 -2.11 -12.94
N GLU A 23 -7.20 -2.15 -13.57
CA GLU A 23 -7.37 -2.60 -14.96
C GLU A 23 -6.85 -1.58 -15.98
N ASP A 24 -6.87 -0.29 -15.63
CA ASP A 24 -6.37 0.79 -16.49
C ASP A 24 -4.82 0.92 -16.48
N ILE A 25 -4.14 0.15 -15.61
CA ILE A 25 -2.69 0.12 -15.51
C ILE A 25 -2.12 -0.88 -16.52
N ALA A 26 -1.12 -0.48 -17.31
CA ALA A 26 -0.48 -1.38 -18.28
C ALA A 26 0.08 -2.65 -17.62
N GLU A 27 0.04 -3.79 -18.32
CA GLU A 27 0.50 -5.08 -17.81
C GLU A 27 2.00 -5.10 -17.45
N HIS A 28 2.80 -4.31 -18.14
CA HIS A 28 4.24 -4.19 -17.92
C HIS A 28 4.65 -2.94 -17.14
N ASP A 29 3.68 -2.26 -16.49
CA ASP A 29 3.99 -1.10 -15.65
C ASP A 29 4.82 -1.51 -14.41
N PRO A 30 5.88 -0.78 -14.06
CA PRO A 30 6.72 -1.08 -12.90
C PRO A 30 5.96 -1.17 -11.58
N VAL A 31 4.80 -0.52 -11.44
CA VAL A 31 3.99 -0.58 -10.22
C VAL A 31 3.54 -2.01 -9.90
N ARG A 32 3.33 -2.86 -10.92
CA ARG A 32 2.94 -4.27 -10.73
C ARG A 32 4.07 -5.10 -10.12
N MET A 33 5.32 -4.81 -10.47
CA MET A 33 6.49 -5.42 -9.85
C MET A 33 6.62 -5.00 -8.38
N VAL A 34 6.40 -3.71 -8.07
CA VAL A 34 6.42 -3.19 -6.69
C VAL A 34 5.32 -3.85 -5.85
N ASP A 35 4.12 -3.99 -6.42
CA ASP A 35 2.98 -4.64 -5.76
C ASP A 35 3.31 -6.09 -5.37
N ALA A 36 3.76 -6.89 -6.34
CA ALA A 36 4.16 -8.28 -6.13
C ALA A 36 5.29 -8.43 -5.11
N LEU A 37 6.30 -7.55 -5.18
CA LEU A 37 7.41 -7.54 -4.23
C LEU A 37 6.91 -7.26 -2.82
N VAL A 38 6.10 -6.23 -2.60
CA VAL A 38 5.62 -5.85 -1.26
C VAL A 38 4.66 -6.88 -0.68
N GLU A 39 3.82 -7.52 -1.50
CA GLU A 39 2.93 -8.59 -1.02
C GLU A 39 3.71 -9.83 -0.57
N SER A 40 4.90 -10.08 -1.13
CA SER A 40 5.76 -11.20 -0.70
C SER A 40 6.45 -10.97 0.65
N LEU A 41 6.51 -9.72 1.14
CA LEU A 41 7.24 -9.37 2.36
C LEU A 41 6.43 -9.58 3.64
N ASN A 42 7.09 -10.09 4.68
CA ASN A 42 6.56 -10.11 6.04
C ASN A 42 6.74 -8.73 6.70
N LEU A 43 5.63 -8.00 6.87
CA LEU A 43 5.63 -6.65 7.46
C LEU A 43 5.18 -6.61 8.93
N GLU A 44 5.12 -7.74 9.64
CA GLU A 44 4.72 -7.77 11.06
C GLU A 44 5.65 -6.91 11.94
N SER A 45 6.96 -7.05 11.71
CA SER A 45 7.88 -5.94 11.49
C SER A 45 7.45 -4.53 11.89
N PHE A 46 6.79 -3.92 10.90
CA PHE A 46 6.43 -2.52 10.82
C PHE A 46 5.33 -2.15 11.80
N ARG A 47 4.53 -3.12 12.28
CA ARG A 47 3.44 -2.87 13.24
C ARG A 47 3.96 -2.22 14.52
N LYS A 48 5.20 -2.52 14.91
CA LYS A 48 5.88 -1.94 16.09
C LYS A 48 6.16 -0.44 15.95
N LEU A 49 6.20 0.09 14.73
CA LEU A 49 6.44 1.51 14.45
C LEU A 49 5.17 2.36 14.60
N TYR A 50 3.98 1.72 14.55
CA TYR A 50 2.71 2.41 14.66
C TYR A 50 2.32 2.62 16.12
N LYS A 51 1.79 3.81 16.40
CA LYS A 51 1.25 4.17 17.72
C LYS A 51 -0.26 3.92 17.75
N GLU A 52 -0.77 3.49 18.89
CA GLU A 52 -2.20 3.22 19.09
C GLU A 52 -3.04 4.50 19.28
N CYS A 53 -2.40 5.62 19.58
CA CYS A 53 -3.07 6.88 19.85
C CYS A 53 -3.08 7.80 18.62
N GLY A 54 -4.21 8.48 18.39
CA GLY A 54 -4.38 9.45 17.30
C GLY A 54 -5.24 8.92 16.16
N ARG A 55 -5.01 9.46 14.95
CA ARG A 55 -5.80 9.10 13.75
C ARG A 55 -5.42 7.71 13.26
N SER A 56 -6.40 6.95 12.78
CA SER A 56 -6.15 5.61 12.20
C SER A 56 -5.06 5.66 11.13
N PRO A 57 -3.97 4.88 11.29
CA PRO A 57 -2.87 4.88 10.34
C PRO A 57 -3.24 4.22 9.01
N TYR A 58 -2.43 4.50 7.99
CA TYR A 58 -2.46 3.75 6.74
C TYR A 58 -1.81 2.37 6.90
N HIS A 59 -2.25 1.42 6.08
CA HIS A 59 -1.71 0.06 6.10
C HIS A 59 -0.22 0.05 5.71
N PRO A 60 0.66 -0.71 6.41
CA PRO A 60 2.09 -0.73 6.12
C PRO A 60 2.41 -1.14 4.69
N ARG A 61 1.67 -2.12 4.13
CA ARG A 61 1.81 -2.52 2.71
C ARG A 61 1.55 -1.36 1.75
N MET A 62 0.51 -0.57 2.02
CA MET A 62 0.15 0.56 1.16
C MET A 62 1.25 1.62 1.17
N MET A 63 1.70 2.01 2.38
CA MET A 63 2.76 3.00 2.53
C MET A 63 4.07 2.55 1.89
N LEU A 64 4.46 1.28 2.06
CA LEU A 64 5.70 0.77 1.48
C LEU A 64 5.66 0.78 -0.05
N LYS A 65 4.55 0.38 -0.67
CA LYS A 65 4.38 0.46 -2.14
C LYS A 65 4.55 1.89 -2.66
N VAL A 66 3.92 2.86 -1.99
CA VAL A 66 4.01 4.29 -2.37
C VAL A 66 5.45 4.80 -2.26
N ILE A 67 6.12 4.50 -1.15
CA ILE A 67 7.51 4.93 -0.92
C ILE A 67 8.43 4.33 -1.99
N LEU A 68 8.39 3.01 -2.20
CA LEU A 68 9.25 2.34 -3.18
C LEU A 68 9.00 2.87 -4.60
N TYR A 69 7.74 3.04 -4.99
CA TYR A 69 7.40 3.59 -6.30
C TYR A 69 7.89 5.03 -6.47
N ALA A 70 7.78 5.89 -5.45
CA ALA A 70 8.32 7.25 -5.49
C ALA A 70 9.84 7.24 -5.69
N TYR A 71 10.56 6.41 -4.94
CA TYR A 71 12.02 6.24 -5.09
C TYR A 71 12.41 5.74 -6.48
N MET A 72 11.66 4.80 -7.07
CA MET A 72 11.88 4.32 -8.44
C MET A 72 11.72 5.44 -9.48
N ASN A 73 10.90 6.46 -9.18
CA ASN A 73 10.66 7.60 -10.04
C ASN A 73 11.54 8.82 -9.69
N ASN A 74 12.57 8.64 -8.85
CA ASN A 74 13.46 9.71 -8.38
C ASN A 74 12.71 10.86 -7.66
N ILE A 75 11.58 10.55 -7.02
CA ILE A 75 10.84 11.48 -6.17
C ILE A 75 11.28 11.23 -4.73
N TYR A 76 11.94 12.21 -4.14
CA TYR A 76 12.50 12.15 -2.79
C TYR A 76 11.76 13.10 -1.84
N SER A 77 11.82 12.80 -0.55
CA SER A 77 11.36 13.65 0.54
C SER A 77 12.52 14.32 1.26
#